data_AF-A0A7Y4ZPU5-F1
#
_entry.id   AF-A0A7Y4ZPU5-F1
#
_cell.length_a   1.000
_cell.length_b   1.000
_cell.length_c   1.000
_cell.angle_alpha   90.00
_cell.angle_beta   90.00
_cell.angle_gamma   90.00
#
_symmetry.space_group_name_H-M   'P 1'
#
loop_
_entity.id
_entity.type
_entity.pdbx_description
1 polymer ?
#
loop_
_entity_poly.entity_id
_entity_poly.type
_entity_poly.pdbx_seq_one_letter_code
_entity_poly.pdbx_strand_id
1 'polypeptide(L)'
;SALSALLTAAFAGYRHVHLKVGSAWVEGLYDMPVGPEPVVHDRLDVRLEKAGADVVWQSDRPCGEVPTSAHVALGDLGSHVARGCGGDGACVSMAHITFAYDVPFGDVARAFADLRQHAKSELVFALQRTDPASTSATPERTCGAPVRVSHRKGQLPADDIQRVVRAEQKKMRACYEQGLRRDAGLAGQVAVRLVINAEGRVQEATSIEHPLDFAVTGPADPGESRVTTLPDRAVVGCIVNVYRTLTFPKPDGPVTVVYPLDFGHGSAAE
;
A
#
# COMPACT_ATOMS: atom_id res chain seq x y z
N SER A 1 7.15 -20.57 8.32
CA SER A 1 5.73 -21.00 8.26
C SER A 1 5.14 -20.63 6.89
N ALA A 2 3.93 -21.06 6.55
CA ALA A 2 3.27 -20.67 5.29
C ALA A 2 3.14 -19.14 5.16
N LEU A 3 2.88 -18.45 6.26
CA LEU A 3 2.91 -16.98 6.33
C LEU A 3 4.31 -16.41 6.03
N SER A 4 5.38 -17.02 6.55
CA SER A 4 6.74 -16.62 6.18
C SER A 4 6.99 -16.78 4.68
N ALA A 5 6.56 -17.90 4.08
CA ALA A 5 6.75 -18.14 2.65
C ALA A 5 5.95 -17.15 1.77
N LEU A 6 4.74 -16.79 2.19
CA LEU A 6 3.92 -15.73 1.60
C LEU A 6 4.59 -14.36 1.64
N LEU A 7 5.06 -13.98 2.82
CA LEU A 7 5.77 -12.73 3.02
C LEU A 7 7.06 -12.73 2.20
N THR A 8 7.82 -13.84 2.18
CA THR A 8 9.01 -13.99 1.34
C THR A 8 8.70 -13.88 -0.15
N ALA A 9 7.60 -14.47 -0.63
CA ALA A 9 7.19 -14.34 -2.04
C ALA A 9 6.82 -12.89 -2.38
N ALA A 10 6.11 -12.19 -1.49
CA ALA A 10 5.82 -10.77 -1.64
C ALA A 10 7.11 -9.92 -1.63
N PHE A 11 8.05 -10.19 -0.71
CA PHE A 11 9.37 -9.52 -0.67
C PHE A 11 10.24 -9.83 -1.91
N ALA A 12 10.07 -11.00 -2.51
CA ALA A 12 10.75 -11.41 -3.73
C ALA A 12 10.09 -10.88 -5.02
N GLY A 13 9.05 -10.04 -4.92
CA GLY A 13 8.42 -9.37 -6.06
C GLY A 13 7.41 -10.23 -6.82
N TYR A 14 6.98 -11.37 -6.27
CA TYR A 14 5.91 -12.17 -6.87
C TYR A 14 4.56 -11.47 -6.67
N ARG A 15 3.97 -11.03 -7.79
CA ARG A 15 2.70 -10.29 -7.80
C ARG A 15 1.48 -11.17 -7.59
N HIS A 16 1.57 -12.42 -8.06
CA HIS A 16 0.52 -13.43 -7.93
C HIS A 16 0.99 -14.49 -6.95
N VAL A 17 0.23 -14.71 -5.90
CA VAL A 17 0.46 -15.83 -4.98
C VAL A 17 -0.73 -16.76 -5.04
N HIS A 18 -0.45 -18.02 -5.40
CA HIS A 18 -1.43 -19.09 -5.35
C HIS A 18 -1.23 -19.88 -4.06
N LEU A 19 -2.21 -19.83 -3.16
CA LEU A 19 -2.23 -20.60 -1.92
C LEU A 19 -3.22 -21.75 -2.08
N LYS A 20 -2.75 -22.97 -1.83
CA LYS A 20 -3.63 -24.13 -1.75
C LYS A 20 -3.99 -24.42 -0.30
N VAL A 21 -5.28 -24.41 0.01
CA VAL A 21 -5.82 -24.63 1.35
C VAL A 21 -6.84 -25.75 1.27
N GLY A 22 -6.45 -26.96 1.69
CA GLY A 22 -7.25 -28.16 1.44
C GLY A 22 -7.41 -28.41 -0.06
N SER A 23 -8.66 -28.43 -0.56
CA SER A 23 -9.00 -28.54 -1.98
C SER A 23 -9.14 -27.18 -2.70
N ALA A 24 -9.13 -26.07 -1.98
CA ALA A 24 -9.34 -24.74 -2.53
C ALA A 24 -8.02 -24.06 -2.96
N TRP A 25 -8.09 -23.29 -4.03
CA TRP A 25 -7.01 -22.41 -4.49
C TRP A 25 -7.40 -20.95 -4.25
N VAL A 26 -6.46 -20.20 -3.69
CA VAL A 26 -6.59 -18.78 -3.40
C VAL A 26 -5.55 -18.06 -4.23
N GLU A 27 -6.00 -17.13 -5.09
CA GLU A 27 -5.12 -16.25 -5.85
C GLU A 27 -5.10 -14.86 -5.19
N GLY A 28 -3.91 -14.38 -4.87
CA GLY A 28 -3.69 -13.07 -4.29
C GLY A 28 -2.81 -12.18 -5.14
N LEU A 29 -3.30 -10.97 -5.41
CA LEU A 29 -2.52 -9.88 -5.99
C LEU A 29 -1.95 -9.02 -4.86
N TYR A 30 -0.63 -8.95 -4.78
CA TYR A 30 0.09 -8.22 -3.73
C TYR A 30 0.26 -6.72 -4.01
N ASP A 31 -0.15 -6.28 -5.21
CA ASP A 31 -0.03 -4.91 -5.67
C ASP A 31 -1.44 -4.40 -5.97
N MET A 32 -1.91 -3.39 -5.22
CA MET A 32 -3.14 -2.70 -5.61
C MET A 32 -2.82 -1.88 -6.87
N PRO A 33 -3.64 -1.96 -7.92
CA PRO A 33 -3.38 -1.21 -9.14
C PRO A 33 -3.23 0.29 -8.80
N VAL A 34 -2.09 0.86 -9.18
CA VAL A 34 -1.84 2.30 -9.13
C VAL A 34 -2.69 2.93 -10.23
N GLY A 35 -3.76 3.63 -9.83
CA GLY A 35 -4.74 4.24 -10.70
C GLY A 35 -5.63 5.21 -9.90
N PRO A 36 -6.60 5.89 -10.53
CA PRO A 36 -7.56 6.73 -9.80
C PRO A 36 -8.21 5.90 -8.69
N GLU A 37 -8.35 6.49 -7.48
CA GLU A 37 -8.90 5.80 -6.30
C GLU A 37 -10.14 4.99 -6.70
N PRO A 38 -10.11 3.64 -6.61
CA PRO A 38 -11.23 2.84 -7.04
C PRO A 38 -12.42 3.19 -6.14
N VAL A 39 -13.49 3.68 -6.75
CA VAL A 39 -14.77 3.78 -6.07
C VAL A 39 -15.28 2.36 -5.87
N VAL A 40 -15.34 1.92 -4.63
CA VAL A 40 -15.86 0.59 -4.29
C VAL A 40 -17.26 0.71 -3.72
N HIS A 41 -18.17 -0.11 -4.25
CA HIS A 41 -19.60 -0.10 -3.91
C HIS A 41 -19.92 -0.98 -2.69
N ASP A 42 -19.17 -2.07 -2.51
CA ASP A 42 -19.31 -2.97 -1.37
C ASP A 42 -17.91 -3.34 -0.85
N ARG A 43 -17.53 -2.69 0.26
CA ARG A 43 -16.30 -2.97 0.99
C ARG A 43 -16.63 -3.69 2.29
N LEU A 44 -15.87 -4.74 2.56
CA LEU A 44 -15.93 -5.50 3.80
C LEU A 44 -14.62 -5.34 4.58
N ASP A 45 -14.71 -4.88 5.82
CA ASP A 45 -13.58 -4.89 6.75
C ASP A 45 -13.77 -6.04 7.74
N VAL A 46 -12.80 -6.96 7.77
CA VAL A 46 -12.82 -8.15 8.62
C VAL A 46 -11.58 -8.14 9.52
N ARG A 47 -11.79 -8.16 10.83
CA ARG A 47 -10.72 -8.30 11.82
C ARG A 47 -10.84 -9.65 12.49
N LEU A 48 -9.89 -10.53 12.21
CA LEU A 48 -9.79 -11.86 12.78
C LEU A 48 -9.07 -11.82 14.11
N GLU A 49 -9.70 -12.39 15.13
CA GLU A 49 -9.16 -12.59 16.46
C GLU A 49 -9.33 -14.05 16.87
N LYS A 50 -8.66 -14.46 17.94
CA LYS A 50 -8.81 -15.82 18.45
C LYS A 50 -10.25 -16.15 18.86
N ALA A 51 -11.01 -15.15 19.31
CA ALA A 51 -12.38 -15.31 19.80
C ALA A 51 -13.44 -15.30 18.67
N GLY A 52 -13.10 -14.82 17.47
CA GLY A 52 -14.07 -14.58 16.42
C GLY A 52 -13.56 -13.62 15.35
N ALA A 53 -14.48 -13.00 14.64
CA ALA A 53 -14.21 -11.99 13.63
C ALA A 53 -15.14 -10.79 13.82
N ASP A 54 -14.58 -9.59 13.88
CA ASP A 54 -15.36 -8.37 13.70
C ASP A 54 -15.56 -8.12 12.21
N VAL A 55 -16.79 -7.85 11.81
CA VAL A 55 -17.19 -7.62 10.42
C VAL A 55 -17.89 -6.28 10.32
N VAL A 56 -17.40 -5.43 9.42
CA VAL A 56 -17.95 -4.11 9.15
C VAL A 56 -18.20 -3.94 7.65
N TRP A 57 -19.40 -3.42 7.33
CA TRP A 57 -19.83 -3.12 5.98
C TRP A 57 -19.74 -1.64 5.67
N GLN A 58 -19.21 -1.32 4.49
CA GLN A 58 -19.21 0.01 3.92
C GLN A 58 -19.73 -0.09 2.49
N SER A 59 -20.88 0.55 2.22
CA SER A 59 -21.54 0.44 0.92
C SER A 59 -22.31 1.70 0.53
N ASP A 60 -22.56 1.89 -0.76
CA ASP A 60 -23.48 2.90 -1.28
C ASP A 60 -24.96 2.47 -1.26
N ARG A 61 -25.24 1.22 -0.87
CA ARG A 61 -26.61 0.70 -0.70
C ARG A 61 -27.40 1.46 0.38
N PRO A 62 -28.75 1.48 0.29
CA PRO A 62 -29.61 2.01 1.34
C PRO A 62 -29.30 1.40 2.71
N CYS A 63 -29.35 2.19 3.77
CA CYS A 63 -28.96 1.73 5.11
C CYS A 63 -29.78 0.55 5.66
N GLY A 64 -30.99 0.30 5.13
CA GLY A 64 -31.80 -0.88 5.45
C GLY A 64 -31.31 -2.18 4.81
N GLU A 65 -30.47 -2.09 3.79
CA GLU A 65 -29.88 -3.22 3.06
C GLU A 65 -28.43 -3.52 3.50
N VAL A 66 -27.79 -2.59 4.23
CA VAL A 66 -26.41 -2.73 4.72
C VAL A 66 -26.42 -3.27 6.16
N PRO A 67 -25.85 -4.46 6.42
CA PRO A 67 -25.82 -5.04 7.75
C PRO A 67 -25.13 -4.16 8.80
N THR A 68 -25.57 -4.25 10.05
CA THR A 68 -24.89 -3.63 11.19
C THR A 68 -23.55 -4.31 11.45
N SER A 69 -22.58 -3.56 12.00
CA SER A 69 -21.31 -4.14 12.47
C SER A 69 -21.58 -5.28 13.45
N ALA A 70 -20.86 -6.39 13.30
CA ALA A 70 -21.10 -7.59 14.09
C ALA A 70 -19.79 -8.28 14.46
N HIS A 71 -19.78 -8.90 15.64
CA HIS A 71 -18.79 -9.90 16.00
C HIS A 71 -19.38 -11.29 15.77
N VAL A 72 -18.70 -12.12 14.99
CA VAL A 72 -19.17 -13.47 14.62
C VAL A 72 -18.13 -14.52 14.94
N ALA A 73 -18.55 -15.76 15.20
CA ALA A 73 -17.61 -16.87 15.29
C ALA A 73 -16.92 -17.08 13.92
N LEU A 74 -15.66 -17.51 13.93
CA LEU A 74 -14.89 -17.71 12.69
C LEU A 74 -15.57 -18.69 11.72
N GLY A 75 -16.24 -19.73 12.24
CA GLY A 75 -16.99 -20.68 11.41
C GLY A 75 -18.29 -20.13 10.80
N ASP A 76 -18.82 -19.02 11.32
CA ASP A 76 -20.06 -18.40 10.85
C ASP A 76 -19.81 -17.23 9.89
N LEU A 77 -18.54 -16.89 9.62
CA LEU A 77 -18.15 -15.75 8.79
C LEU A 77 -18.75 -15.82 7.39
N GLY A 78 -18.63 -16.96 6.70
CA GLY A 78 -19.21 -17.15 5.37
C GLY A 78 -20.73 -16.92 5.34
N SER A 79 -21.47 -17.53 6.28
CA SER A 79 -22.92 -17.34 6.38
C SER A 79 -23.32 -15.91 6.74
N HIS A 80 -22.52 -15.22 7.54
CA HIS A 80 -22.74 -13.79 7.82
C HIS A 80 -22.58 -12.94 6.56
N VAL A 81 -21.53 -13.19 5.78
CA VAL A 81 -21.25 -12.46 4.53
C VAL A 81 -22.31 -12.74 3.47
N ALA A 82 -22.72 -14.01 3.30
CA ALA A 82 -23.81 -14.40 2.40
C ALA A 82 -25.10 -13.62 2.70
N ARG A 83 -25.50 -13.53 3.97
CA ARG A 83 -26.67 -12.74 4.38
C ARG A 83 -26.52 -11.25 4.02
N GLY A 84 -25.33 -10.68 4.19
CA GLY A 84 -25.06 -9.29 3.83
C GLY A 84 -25.07 -9.00 2.33
N CYS A 85 -24.77 -10.01 1.51
CA CYS A 85 -24.93 -9.97 0.06
C CYS A 85 -26.37 -10.26 -0.43
N GLY A 86 -27.32 -10.52 0.47
CA GLY A 86 -28.69 -10.88 0.12
C GLY A 86 -28.88 -12.33 -0.35
N GLY A 87 -27.94 -13.23 -0.01
CA GLY A 87 -27.97 -14.65 -0.37
C GLY A 87 -26.66 -15.12 -1.02
N ASP A 88 -26.74 -16.05 -1.98
CA ASP A 88 -25.58 -16.67 -2.64
C ASP A 88 -24.90 -15.79 -3.70
N GLY A 89 -25.20 -14.48 -3.72
CA GLY A 89 -24.68 -13.54 -4.71
C GLY A 89 -23.26 -13.06 -4.41
N ALA A 90 -22.44 -12.92 -5.45
CA ALA A 90 -21.15 -12.25 -5.37
C ALA A 90 -21.33 -10.72 -5.32
N CYS A 91 -21.27 -10.13 -4.13
CA CYS A 91 -21.46 -8.69 -3.95
C CYS A 91 -20.17 -7.94 -3.55
N VAL A 92 -19.25 -8.61 -2.85
CA VAL A 92 -18.08 -7.95 -2.26
C VAL A 92 -17.11 -7.53 -3.35
N SER A 93 -16.83 -6.22 -3.41
CA SER A 93 -15.93 -5.63 -4.40
C SER A 93 -14.51 -5.48 -3.85
N MET A 94 -14.37 -5.35 -2.53
CA MET A 94 -13.08 -5.29 -1.85
C MET A 94 -13.21 -5.80 -0.41
N ALA A 95 -12.20 -6.54 0.07
CA ALA A 95 -12.14 -7.00 1.46
C ALA A 95 -10.81 -6.61 2.13
N HIS A 96 -10.85 -5.86 3.22
CA HIS A 96 -9.68 -5.60 4.06
C HIS A 96 -9.67 -6.57 5.23
N ILE A 97 -8.64 -7.41 5.32
CA ILE A 97 -8.57 -8.48 6.32
C ILE A 97 -7.38 -8.23 7.24
N THR A 98 -7.67 -7.95 8.50
CA THR A 98 -6.65 -7.83 9.55
C THR A 98 -6.71 -9.05 10.46
N PHE A 99 -5.58 -9.48 11.01
CA PHE A 99 -5.57 -10.60 11.94
C PHE A 99 -4.52 -10.42 13.04
N ALA A 100 -4.90 -10.77 14.26
CA ALA A 100 -3.98 -10.74 15.40
C ALA A 100 -2.87 -11.81 15.27
N TYR A 101 -1.72 -11.56 15.89
CA TYR A 101 -0.54 -12.42 15.85
C TYR A 101 -0.77 -13.87 16.35
N ASP A 102 -1.77 -14.07 17.20
CA ASP A 102 -2.13 -15.35 17.81
C ASP A 102 -3.20 -16.12 17.04
N VAL A 103 -3.72 -15.57 15.93
CA VAL A 103 -4.66 -16.26 15.05
C VAL A 103 -3.92 -17.31 14.21
N PRO A 104 -4.30 -18.60 14.28
CA PRO A 104 -3.71 -19.64 13.45
C PRO A 104 -3.88 -19.36 11.95
N PHE A 105 -2.83 -19.58 11.17
CA PHE A 105 -2.88 -19.35 9.71
C PHE A 105 -3.98 -20.15 9.02
N GLY A 106 -4.33 -21.34 9.53
CA GLY A 106 -5.43 -22.15 8.99
C GLY A 106 -6.80 -21.47 9.12
N ASP A 107 -6.99 -20.66 10.16
CA ASP A 107 -8.23 -19.90 10.37
C ASP A 107 -8.26 -18.66 9.45
N VAL A 108 -7.12 -17.98 9.30
CA VAL A 108 -6.96 -16.89 8.30
C VAL A 108 -7.28 -17.37 6.89
N ALA A 109 -6.75 -18.54 6.54
CA ALA A 109 -6.94 -19.18 5.24
C ALA A 109 -8.40 -19.58 4.99
N ARG A 110 -9.09 -20.11 6.01
CA ARG A 110 -10.53 -20.41 5.93
C ARG A 110 -11.38 -19.16 5.75
N ALA A 111 -11.13 -18.13 6.57
CA ALA A 111 -11.83 -16.85 6.45
C ALA A 111 -11.67 -16.24 5.05
N PHE A 112 -10.46 -16.29 4.49
CA PHE A 112 -10.24 -15.83 3.12
C PHE A 112 -11.02 -16.66 2.08
N ALA A 113 -11.01 -17.99 2.20
CA ALA A 113 -11.74 -18.87 1.29
C ALA A 113 -13.26 -18.58 1.32
N ASP A 114 -13.82 -18.36 2.50
CA ASP A 114 -15.23 -17.98 2.67
C ASP A 114 -15.53 -16.64 1.99
N LEU A 115 -14.67 -15.63 2.19
CA LEU A 115 -14.81 -14.33 1.54
C LEU A 115 -14.72 -14.40 0.02
N ARG A 116 -13.83 -15.24 -0.51
CA ARG A 116 -13.65 -15.40 -1.95
C ARG A 116 -14.89 -15.95 -2.65
N GLN A 117 -15.70 -16.77 -1.97
CA GLN A 117 -16.97 -17.29 -2.50
C GLN A 117 -18.01 -16.20 -2.76
N HIS A 118 -17.96 -15.10 -2.01
CA HIS A 118 -18.90 -13.97 -2.12
C HIS A 118 -18.31 -12.74 -2.82
N ALA A 119 -17.09 -12.86 -3.35
CA ALA A 119 -16.41 -11.78 -4.03
C ALA A 119 -16.76 -11.71 -5.52
N LYS A 120 -16.77 -10.49 -6.07
CA LYS A 120 -16.73 -10.27 -7.52
C LYS A 120 -15.44 -10.89 -8.10
N SER A 121 -15.38 -11.05 -9.42
CA SER A 121 -14.35 -11.85 -10.12
C SER A 121 -12.90 -11.50 -9.72
N GLU A 122 -12.63 -10.26 -9.32
CA GLU A 122 -11.35 -9.78 -8.80
C GLU A 122 -11.51 -9.27 -7.36
N LEU A 123 -11.27 -10.13 -6.35
CA LEU A 123 -11.24 -9.68 -4.96
C LEU A 123 -9.91 -8.98 -4.69
N VAL A 124 -9.96 -7.66 -4.51
CA VAL A 124 -8.82 -6.91 -3.95
C VAL A 124 -8.81 -7.11 -2.44
N PHE A 125 -7.70 -7.61 -1.90
CA PHE A 125 -7.55 -7.80 -0.47
C PHE A 125 -6.20 -7.35 0.06
N ALA A 126 -6.23 -6.81 1.27
CA ALA A 126 -5.03 -6.50 2.04
C ALA A 126 -5.05 -7.33 3.31
N LEU A 127 -3.99 -8.13 3.50
CA LEU A 127 -3.74 -8.91 4.69
C LEU A 127 -2.75 -8.15 5.57
N GLN A 128 -3.20 -7.73 6.76
CA GLN A 128 -2.33 -7.07 7.73
C GLN A 128 -2.33 -7.83 9.05
N ARG A 129 -1.14 -8.24 9.49
CA ARG A 129 -0.96 -8.75 10.85
C ARG A 129 -0.91 -7.57 11.81
N THR A 130 -1.76 -7.56 12.83
CA THR A 130 -1.82 -6.50 13.84
C THR A 130 -1.11 -6.93 15.12
N ASP A 131 -0.31 -6.01 15.69
CA ASP A 131 0.20 -6.17 17.04
C ASP A 131 -0.94 -5.95 18.04
N PRO A 132 -0.97 -6.66 19.19
CA PRO A 132 -2.02 -6.47 20.20
C PRO A 132 -2.04 -5.07 20.79
N ALA A 133 -0.91 -4.35 20.74
CA ALA A 133 -0.78 -2.96 21.16
C ALA A 133 -1.18 -1.95 20.06
N SER A 134 -1.45 -2.40 18.83
CA SER A 134 -1.87 -1.55 17.72
C SER A 134 -3.38 -1.32 17.77
N THR A 135 -3.78 -0.14 18.24
CA THR A 135 -5.15 0.38 18.11
C THR A 135 -5.39 0.95 16.72
N SER A 136 -5.28 0.12 15.67
CA SER A 136 -5.85 0.51 14.38
C SER A 136 -7.36 0.60 14.55
N ALA A 137 -7.92 1.81 14.51
CA ALA A 137 -9.35 2.03 14.65
C ALA A 137 -10.11 1.22 13.58
N THR A 138 -10.93 0.29 14.05
CA THR A 138 -11.91 -0.44 13.23
C THR A 138 -12.75 0.59 12.49
N PRO A 139 -12.88 0.49 11.15
CA PRO A 139 -13.69 1.43 10.41
C PRO A 139 -15.15 1.39 10.87
N GLU A 140 -15.83 2.51 10.74
CA GLU A 140 -17.26 2.60 11.01
C GLU A 140 -18.06 2.06 9.83
N ARG A 141 -19.24 1.52 10.13
CA ARG A 141 -20.23 1.14 9.13
C ARG A 141 -20.69 2.37 8.37
N THR A 142 -20.68 2.31 7.03
CA THR A 142 -21.21 3.37 6.17
C THR A 142 -22.25 2.81 5.20
N CYS A 143 -23.26 3.62 4.90
CA CYS A 143 -24.34 3.30 3.96
C CYS A 143 -24.73 4.55 3.17
N GLY A 144 -25.31 4.38 1.98
CA GLY A 144 -25.84 5.48 1.16
C GLY A 144 -24.82 6.38 0.48
N ALA A 145 -23.52 6.05 0.55
CA ALA A 145 -22.47 6.77 -0.18
C ALA A 145 -21.36 5.81 -0.64
N PRO A 146 -20.77 6.04 -1.83
CA PRO A 146 -19.66 5.24 -2.32
C PRO A 146 -18.45 5.35 -1.40
N VAL A 147 -17.76 4.22 -1.23
CA VAL A 147 -16.57 4.17 -0.38
C VAL A 147 -15.37 4.58 -1.21
N ARG A 148 -14.70 5.65 -0.77
CA ARG A 148 -13.38 6.00 -1.29
C ARG A 148 -12.34 5.19 -0.55
N VAL A 149 -11.66 4.32 -1.28
CA VAL A 149 -10.57 3.53 -0.72
C VAL A 149 -9.33 4.40 -0.70
N SER A 150 -9.12 5.12 0.40
CA SER A 150 -7.81 5.67 0.69
C SER A 150 -6.86 4.49 0.87
N HIS A 151 -5.89 4.35 -0.02
CA HIS A 151 -4.86 3.32 0.07
C HIS A 151 -4.11 3.50 1.40
N ARG A 152 -4.48 2.71 2.42
CA ARG A 152 -3.97 2.72 3.81
C ARG A 152 -4.08 4.04 4.59
N LYS A 153 -4.53 3.95 5.85
CA LYS A 153 -4.23 4.97 6.87
C LYS A 153 -2.70 5.08 6.97
N GLY A 154 -2.15 6.24 6.61
CA GLY A 154 -0.71 6.52 6.65
C GLY A 154 0.04 6.49 5.31
N GLN A 155 -0.63 6.55 4.16
CA GLN A 155 0.05 6.88 2.90
C GLN A 155 -0.33 8.27 2.40
N LEU A 156 0.69 8.98 1.93
CA LEU A 156 0.55 10.18 1.14
C LEU A 156 0.33 9.74 -0.33
N PRO A 157 -0.73 10.20 -1.03
CA PRO A 157 -0.99 9.80 -2.40
C PRO A 157 0.21 10.04 -3.33
N ALA A 158 0.45 9.14 -4.28
CA ALA A 158 1.57 9.27 -5.22
C ALA A 158 1.52 10.61 -5.98
N ASP A 159 0.33 11.05 -6.38
CA ASP A 159 0.12 12.32 -7.07
C ASP A 159 0.49 13.54 -6.20
N ASP A 160 0.28 13.45 -4.89
CA ASP A 160 0.65 14.49 -3.93
C ASP A 160 2.18 14.58 -3.79
N ILE A 161 2.85 13.43 -3.70
CA ILE A 161 4.32 13.35 -3.66
C ILE A 161 4.90 13.93 -4.95
N GLN A 162 4.42 13.44 -6.11
CA GLN A 162 4.89 13.88 -7.41
C GLN A 162 4.67 15.38 -7.61
N ARG A 163 3.53 15.93 -7.20
CA ARG A 163 3.24 17.36 -7.32
C ARG A 163 4.24 18.21 -6.53
N VAL A 164 4.51 17.84 -5.28
CA VAL A 164 5.47 18.56 -4.41
C VAL A 164 6.89 18.46 -4.96
N VAL A 165 7.32 17.26 -5.36
CA VAL A 165 8.66 17.06 -5.93
C VAL A 165 8.83 17.81 -7.25
N ARG A 166 7.83 17.78 -8.14
CA ARG A 166 7.85 18.51 -9.42
C ARG A 166 7.90 20.02 -9.22
N ALA A 167 7.22 20.56 -8.20
CA ALA A 167 7.29 21.98 -7.89
C ALA A 167 8.72 22.44 -7.56
N GLU A 168 9.54 21.55 -6.99
CA GLU A 168 10.92 21.82 -6.57
C GLU A 168 11.98 21.25 -7.53
N GLN A 169 11.54 20.72 -8.67
CA GLN A 169 12.41 20.11 -9.68
C GLN A 169 13.47 21.09 -10.20
N LYS A 170 13.19 22.40 -10.23
CA LYS A 170 14.16 23.43 -10.63
C LYS A 170 15.38 23.47 -9.70
N LYS A 171 15.20 23.32 -8.39
CA LYS A 171 16.31 23.28 -7.42
C LYS A 171 17.14 22.00 -7.59
N MET A 172 16.47 20.86 -7.78
CA MET A 172 17.14 19.58 -8.05
C MET A 172 17.92 19.62 -9.37
N ARG A 173 17.37 20.27 -10.41
CA ARG A 173 18.06 20.49 -11.68
C ARG A 173 19.29 21.38 -11.52
N ALA A 174 19.21 22.43 -10.72
CA ALA A 174 20.37 23.28 -10.43
C ALA A 174 21.50 22.49 -9.74
N CYS A 175 21.18 21.54 -8.85
CA CYS A 175 22.18 20.62 -8.28
C CYS A 175 22.87 19.80 -9.38
N TYR A 176 22.10 19.25 -10.33
CA TYR A 176 22.63 18.44 -11.42
C TYR A 176 23.46 19.25 -12.43
N GLU A 177 23.03 20.45 -12.79
CA GLU A 177 23.78 21.36 -13.68
C GLU A 177 25.16 21.74 -13.11
N GLN A 178 25.28 21.83 -11.78
CA GLN A 178 26.59 22.02 -11.15
C GLN A 178 27.52 20.80 -11.36
N GLY A 179 26.95 19.59 -11.35
CA GLY A 179 27.65 18.35 -11.70
C GLY A 179 28.08 18.31 -13.15
N LEU A 180 27.19 18.71 -14.07
CA LEU A 180 27.49 18.76 -15.51
C LEU A 180 28.65 19.70 -15.86
N ARG A 181 28.90 20.74 -15.06
CA ARG A 181 30.08 21.61 -15.22
C ARG A 181 31.41 20.91 -14.88
N ARG A 182 31.36 19.86 -14.06
CA ARG A 182 32.53 19.04 -13.67
C ARG A 182 32.69 17.84 -14.59
N ASP A 183 31.57 17.21 -14.95
CA ASP A 183 31.50 16.05 -15.81
C ASP A 183 30.31 16.18 -16.77
N ALA A 184 30.59 16.52 -18.02
CA ALA A 184 29.57 16.67 -19.06
C ALA A 184 28.88 15.33 -19.43
N GLY A 185 29.51 14.20 -19.08
CA GLY A 185 28.97 12.86 -19.24
C GLY A 185 28.19 12.36 -18.03
N LEU A 186 28.04 13.18 -16.97
CA LEU A 186 27.36 12.78 -15.76
C LEU A 186 25.91 12.39 -16.09
N ALA A 187 25.54 11.17 -15.72
CA ALA A 187 24.20 10.62 -15.88
C ALA A 187 23.96 9.53 -14.84
N GLY A 188 22.70 9.19 -14.62
CA GLY A 188 22.29 8.16 -13.68
C GLY A 188 21.04 8.57 -12.91
N GLN A 189 20.83 7.92 -11.78
CA GLN A 189 19.63 8.07 -10.97
C GLN A 189 20.00 8.46 -9.55
N VAL A 190 19.15 9.24 -8.90
CA VAL A 190 19.22 9.52 -7.46
C VAL A 190 17.95 9.01 -6.81
N ALA A 191 18.05 7.94 -6.03
CA ALA A 191 16.94 7.38 -5.28
C ALA A 191 17.01 7.84 -3.83
N VAL A 192 16.00 8.59 -3.37
CA VAL A 192 15.98 9.17 -2.02
C VAL A 192 14.86 8.54 -1.20
N ARG A 193 15.21 7.99 -0.04
CA ARG A 193 14.27 7.60 1.01
C ARG A 193 13.91 8.81 1.86
N LEU A 194 12.62 9.04 2.07
CA LEU A 194 12.07 10.11 2.90
C LEU A 194 11.29 9.50 4.06
N VAL A 195 11.46 10.05 5.26
CA VAL A 195 10.55 9.84 6.41
C VAL A 195 9.81 11.15 6.62
N ILE A 196 8.49 11.11 6.44
CA ILE A 196 7.60 12.26 6.54
C ILE A 196 6.75 12.08 7.80
N ASN A 197 6.67 13.09 8.67
CA ASN A 197 5.85 13.02 9.88
C ASN A 197 4.36 13.28 9.60
N ALA A 198 3.54 13.16 10.65
CA ALA A 198 2.09 13.38 10.56
C ALA A 198 1.71 14.84 10.23
N GLU A 199 2.65 15.79 10.29
CA GLU A 199 2.48 17.18 9.87
C GLU A 199 2.90 17.43 8.41
N GLY A 200 3.36 16.40 7.70
CA GLY A 200 3.82 16.49 6.30
C GLY A 200 5.25 17.00 6.14
N ARG A 201 6.03 17.15 7.21
CA ARG A 201 7.45 17.56 7.13
C ARG A 201 8.37 16.36 7.01
N VAL A 202 9.42 16.52 6.20
CA VAL A 202 10.49 15.53 6.06
C VAL A 202 11.38 15.56 7.30
N GLN A 203 11.36 14.49 8.08
CA GLN A 203 12.22 14.29 9.25
C GLN A 203 13.57 13.67 8.86
N GLU A 204 13.58 12.80 7.85
CA GLU A 204 14.79 12.17 7.34
C GLU A 204 14.76 12.12 5.81
N ALA A 205 15.92 12.36 5.20
CA ALA A 205 16.14 12.13 3.78
C ALA A 205 17.54 11.55 3.57
N THR A 206 17.61 10.42 2.87
CA THR A 206 18.83 9.63 2.66
C THR A 206 18.85 9.02 1.27
N SER A 207 19.96 9.13 0.55
CA SER A 207 20.16 8.43 -0.72
C SER A 207 20.36 6.92 -0.47
N ILE A 208 19.81 6.09 -1.35
CA ILE A 208 19.98 4.64 -1.27
C ILE A 208 21.18 4.25 -2.14
N GLU A 209 22.22 3.65 -1.57
CA GLU A 209 23.44 3.29 -2.31
C GLU A 209 23.51 1.80 -2.65
N HIS A 210 22.97 0.96 -1.78
CA HIS A 210 22.83 -0.47 -2.01
C HIS A 210 21.38 -0.92 -1.80
N PRO A 211 20.89 -1.91 -2.58
CA PRO A 211 19.56 -2.47 -2.41
C PRO A 211 19.26 -3.00 -1.01
N LEU A 212 20.31 -3.36 -0.26
CA LEU A 212 20.23 -3.93 1.08
C LEU A 212 20.30 -2.88 2.19
N ASP A 213 20.62 -1.62 1.87
CA ASP A 213 20.84 -0.58 2.89
C ASP A 213 19.55 -0.25 3.67
N PHE A 214 18.37 -0.60 3.14
CA PHE A 214 17.11 -0.45 3.85
C PHE A 214 16.08 -1.51 3.41
N ALA A 215 15.29 -2.02 4.36
CA ALA A 215 14.02 -2.68 4.06
C ALA A 215 13.03 -1.60 3.54
N VAL A 216 13.08 -1.32 2.24
CA VAL A 216 12.18 -0.35 1.59
C VAL A 216 10.78 -0.98 1.50
N THR A 217 9.98 -0.77 2.56
CA THR A 217 8.55 -1.06 2.55
C THR A 217 7.81 0.09 1.87
N GLY A 218 7.56 -0.05 0.57
CA GLY A 218 6.74 0.86 -0.24
C GLY A 218 6.49 0.26 -1.63
N PRO A 219 5.44 0.67 -2.36
CA PRO A 219 5.25 0.25 -3.74
C PRO A 219 6.41 0.76 -4.60
N ALA A 220 6.99 -0.10 -5.44
CA ALA A 220 7.87 0.31 -6.54
C ALA A 220 7.13 -0.07 -7.80
N ASP A 221 7.14 0.83 -8.78
CA ASP A 221 6.72 0.41 -10.10
C ASP A 221 7.68 -0.69 -10.60
N PRO A 222 7.14 -1.73 -11.27
CA PRO A 222 7.95 -2.84 -11.74
C PRO A 222 8.95 -2.34 -12.78
N GLY A 223 10.24 -2.41 -12.45
CA GLY A 223 11.34 -1.94 -13.31
C GLY A 223 12.04 -0.68 -12.83
N GLU A 224 11.58 -0.04 -11.76
CA GLU A 224 12.28 1.11 -11.16
C GLU A 224 13.43 0.65 -10.24
N SER A 225 14.66 1.02 -10.61
CA SER A 225 15.81 0.91 -9.70
C SER A 225 15.59 1.84 -8.50
N ARG A 226 15.81 1.30 -7.29
CA ARG A 226 15.75 2.05 -6.02
C ARG A 226 17.12 2.43 -5.51
N VAL A 227 18.11 2.39 -6.38
CA VAL A 227 19.51 2.62 -6.04
C VAL A 227 19.99 3.87 -6.77
N THR A 228 20.74 4.68 -6.04
CA THR A 228 21.45 5.83 -6.59
C THR A 228 22.60 5.33 -7.44
N THR A 229 22.52 5.55 -8.74
CA THR A 229 23.58 5.21 -9.71
C THR A 229 24.40 6.43 -10.12
N LEU A 230 23.93 7.64 -9.80
CA LEU A 230 24.66 8.88 -10.08
C LEU A 230 25.97 8.92 -9.26
N PRO A 231 27.15 8.99 -9.92
CA PRO A 231 28.44 8.87 -9.22
C PRO A 231 28.85 10.14 -8.46
N ASP A 232 28.34 11.32 -8.84
CA ASP A 232 28.71 12.58 -8.20
C ASP A 232 28.00 12.77 -6.85
N ARG A 233 28.72 12.46 -5.76
CA ARG A 233 28.23 12.59 -4.38
C ARG A 233 27.82 14.01 -3.99
N ALA A 234 28.43 15.04 -4.57
CA ALA A 234 28.06 16.41 -4.27
C ALA A 234 26.70 16.76 -4.86
N VAL A 235 26.38 16.25 -6.06
CA VAL A 235 25.05 16.37 -6.67
C VAL A 235 24.01 15.60 -5.84
N VAL A 236 24.31 14.35 -5.48
CA VAL A 236 23.43 13.52 -4.63
C VAL A 236 23.11 14.23 -3.31
N GLY A 237 24.13 14.73 -2.62
CA GLY A 237 23.94 15.46 -1.35
C GLY A 237 23.14 16.75 -1.50
N CYS A 238 23.36 17.51 -2.59
CA CYS A 238 22.57 18.70 -2.91
C CYS A 238 21.08 18.36 -3.08
N ILE A 239 20.76 17.31 -3.85
CA ILE A 239 19.39 16.84 -4.07
C ILE A 239 18.75 16.37 -2.78
N VAL A 240 19.45 15.57 -1.97
CA VAL A 240 18.97 15.13 -0.65
C VAL A 240 18.64 16.32 0.25
N ASN A 241 19.45 17.40 0.21
CA ASN A 241 19.15 18.61 0.97
C ASN A 241 17.91 19.35 0.45
N VAL A 242 17.65 19.37 -0.85
CA VAL A 242 16.38 19.89 -1.37
C VAL A 242 15.20 19.10 -0.81
N TYR A 243 15.28 17.76 -0.82
CA TYR A 243 14.25 16.89 -0.26
C TYR A 243 13.94 17.19 1.22
N ARG A 244 14.96 17.48 2.04
CA ARG A 244 14.77 17.85 3.47
C ARG A 244 13.96 19.13 3.67
N THR A 245 13.91 20.01 2.68
CA THR A 245 13.15 21.27 2.75
C THR A 245 11.69 21.13 2.30
N LEU A 246 11.33 19.97 1.71
CA LEU A 246 9.97 19.77 1.20
C LEU A 246 8.97 19.67 2.34
N THR A 247 7.77 20.18 2.08
CA THR A 247 6.60 20.00 2.94
C THR A 247 5.49 19.43 2.08
N PHE A 248 4.97 18.29 2.52
CA PHE A 248 3.91 17.57 1.85
C PHE A 248 2.55 17.89 2.49
N PRO A 249 1.44 17.65 1.77
CA PRO A 249 0.12 17.60 2.38
C PRO A 249 0.13 16.69 3.61
N LYS A 250 -0.65 17.08 4.63
CA LYS A 250 -0.69 16.38 5.91
C LYS A 250 -1.13 14.92 5.69
N PRO A 251 -0.27 13.92 5.96
CA PRO A 251 -0.66 12.52 5.89
C PRO A 251 -1.42 12.13 7.16
N ASP A 252 -2.19 11.04 7.11
CA ASP A 252 -2.93 10.51 8.27
C ASP A 252 -2.02 9.90 9.36
N GLY A 253 -0.71 9.83 9.11
CA GLY A 253 0.31 9.32 10.02
C GLY A 253 1.70 9.45 9.39
N PRO A 254 2.79 9.14 10.13
CA PRO A 254 4.12 9.17 9.57
C PRO A 254 4.25 8.17 8.41
N VAL A 255 4.85 8.61 7.30
CA VAL A 255 4.99 7.81 6.08
C VAL A 255 6.45 7.74 5.65
N THR A 256 6.89 6.57 5.19
CA THR A 256 8.19 6.40 4.53
C THR A 256 7.97 6.16 3.05
N VAL A 257 8.65 6.92 2.20
CA VAL A 257 8.57 6.78 0.73
C VAL A 257 9.96 6.77 0.11
N VAL A 258 10.09 6.17 -1.06
CA VAL A 258 11.30 6.26 -1.89
C VAL A 258 10.92 6.91 -3.21
N TYR A 259 11.65 7.95 -3.59
CA TYR A 259 11.42 8.67 -4.84
C TYR A 259 12.68 8.66 -5.70
N PRO A 260 12.68 7.93 -6.83
CA PRO A 260 13.76 8.00 -7.81
C PRO A 260 13.68 9.25 -8.69
N LEU A 261 14.83 9.85 -8.99
CA LEU A 261 14.99 10.89 -10.00
C LEU A 261 16.00 10.43 -11.04
N ASP A 262 15.56 10.29 -12.28
CA ASP A 262 16.44 9.98 -13.40
C ASP A 262 17.02 11.24 -14.02
N PHE A 263 18.33 11.21 -14.20
CA PHE A 263 19.12 12.21 -14.87
C PHE A 263 19.80 11.56 -16.07
N GLY A 264 19.13 11.66 -17.23
CA GLY A 264 19.74 11.29 -18.50
C GLY A 264 20.66 12.39 -19.02
N HIS A 265 21.48 12.05 -20.01
CA HIS A 265 21.91 13.05 -20.99
C HIS A 265 20.65 13.74 -21.50
N GLY A 266 20.64 15.07 -21.54
CA GLY A 266 19.56 15.78 -22.21
C GLY A 266 19.36 15.12 -23.57
N SER A 267 18.15 14.63 -23.83
CA SER A 267 17.76 14.37 -25.20
C SER A 267 18.00 15.68 -25.93
N ALA A 268 18.99 15.69 -26.81
CA ALA A 268 19.01 16.63 -27.92
C ALA A 268 17.66 16.43 -28.61
N ALA A 269 16.73 17.34 -28.34
CA ALA A 269 15.59 17.54 -29.20
C ALA A 269 16.14 18.26 -30.44
N GLU A 270 16.39 17.47 -31.47
CA GLU A 270 16.39 17.92 -32.86
C GLU A 270 14.94 18.06 -33.35
#